data_AF-A0A2V7WVW6-F1
#
_entry.id   AF-A0A2V7WVW6-F1
#
_cell.length_a   1.000
_cell.length_b   1.000
_cell.length_c   1.000
_cell.angle_alpha   90.00
_cell.angle_beta   90.00
_cell.angle_gamma   90.00
#
_symmetry.space_group_name_H-M   'P 1'
#
loop_
_entity.id
_entity.type
_entity.pdbx_description
1 polymer ?
#
loop_
_entity_poly.entity_id
_entity_poly.type
_entity_poly.pdbx_seq_one_letter_code
_entity_poly.pdbx_strand_id
1 'polypeptide(L)' 'MPAIARIDVLLSTLNATDVGTLESIGAKLEQVRQELIELAQPELATRAAEAVAALKRGDVAEFKRSRAYLQSKIGHLR' A
#
# COMPACT_ATOMS: atom_id res chain seq x y z
N MET A 1 -14.26 12.04 -5.69
CA MET A 1 -12.82 11.70 -5.71
C MET A 1 -12.11 11.82 -4.33
N PRO A 2 -12.65 11.31 -3.20
CA PRO A 2 -11.94 11.33 -1.91
C PRO A 2 -11.00 10.13 -1.67
N ALA A 3 -11.28 8.96 -2.27
CA ALA A 3 -10.52 7.72 -2.03
C ALA A 3 -9.08 7.78 -2.55
N ILE A 4 -8.87 8.26 -3.79
CA ILE A 4 -7.52 8.35 -4.39
C ILE A 4 -6.58 9.26 -3.55
N ALA A 5 -7.10 10.39 -3.06
CA ALA A 5 -6.33 11.29 -2.22
C ALA A 5 -5.99 10.67 -0.85
N ARG A 6 -6.87 9.84 -0.29
CA ARG A 6 -6.62 9.11 0.95
C ARG A 6 -5.53 8.05 0.79
N ILE A 7 -5.56 7.29 -0.31
CA ILE A 7 -4.53 6.29 -0.61
C ILE A 7 -3.14 6.93 -0.74
N ASP A 8 -3.04 8.09 -1.40
CA ASP A 8 -1.78 8.83 -1.57
C ASP A 8 -1.14 9.25 -0.23
N VAL A 9 -1.97 9.70 0.72
CA VAL A 9 -1.54 10.03 2.09
C VAL A 9 -1.09 8.78 2.84
N LEU A 10 -1.84 7.68 2.72
CA LEU A 10 -1.49 6.41 3.36
C LEU A 10 -0.13 5.91 2.84
N LEU A 11 0.06 5.85 1.52
CA LEU A 11 1.33 5.45 0.90
C LEU A 11 2.50 6.36 1.29
N SER A 12 2.26 7.66 1.47
CA SER A 12 3.27 8.61 1.95
C SER A 12 3.66 8.36 3.41
N THR A 13 2.71 8.03 4.29
CA THR A 13 3.04 7.66 5.69
C THR A 13 3.79 6.34 5.82
N LEU A 14 3.71 5.45 4.83
CA LEU A 14 4.49 4.21 4.78
C LEU A 14 5.98 4.41 4.42
N ASN A 15 6.43 5.66 4.28
CA ASN A 15 7.83 6.00 4.05
C ASN A 15 8.65 6.13 5.35
N ALA A 16 7.99 6.35 6.50
CA ALA A 16 8.64 6.38 7.80
C ALA A 16 8.79 4.94 8.33
N THR A 17 9.96 4.33 8.14
CA THR A 17 10.24 2.97 8.59
C THR A 17 10.65 3.01 10.06
N ASP A 18 9.70 3.01 10.98
CA ASP A 18 9.96 2.84 12.42
C ASP A 18 9.65 1.39 12.83
N VAL A 19 10.58 0.70 13.48
CA VAL A 19 10.54 -0.76 13.65
C VAL A 19 9.41 -1.21 14.61
N GLY A 20 8.78 -0.30 15.35
CA GLY A 20 7.54 -0.54 16.11
C GLY A 20 6.24 -0.42 15.30
N THR A 21 6.31 -0.10 14.00
CA THR A 21 5.15 0.26 13.16
C THR A 21 4.78 -0.80 12.13
N LEU A 22 5.42 -1.97 12.08
CA LEU A 22 5.12 -3.02 11.10
C LEU A 22 3.66 -3.46 11.11
N GLU A 23 3.05 -3.69 12.27
CA GLU A 23 1.60 -4.00 12.35
C GLU A 23 0.73 -2.83 11.87
N SER A 24 1.10 -1.60 12.22
CA SER A 24 0.40 -0.39 11.76
C SER A 24 0.54 -0.16 10.25
N ILE A 25 1.71 -0.46 9.69
CA ILE A 25 2.00 -0.44 8.25
C ILE A 25 1.15 -1.49 7.54
N GLY A 26 1.09 -2.72 8.08
CA GLY A 26 0.25 -3.78 7.56
C GLY A 26 -1.23 -3.39 7.56
N ALA A 27 -1.74 -2.82 8.66
CA ALA A 27 -3.11 -2.36 8.77
C ALA A 27 -3.45 -1.26 7.74
N LYS A 28 -2.56 -0.29 7.54
CA LYS A 28 -2.74 0.77 6.52
C LYS A 28 -2.69 0.21 5.10
N LEU A 29 -1.82 -0.74 4.82
CA LEU A 29 -1.74 -1.39 3.51
C LEU A 29 -2.98 -2.23 3.21
N GLU A 30 -3.56 -2.84 4.25
CA GLU A 30 -4.82 -3.56 4.15
C GLU A 30 -6.00 -2.60 3.87
N GLN A 31 -6.00 -1.41 4.47
CA GLN A 31 -6.96 -0.35 4.11
C GLN A 31 -6.82 0.08 2.66
N VAL A 32 -5.58 0.28 2.18
CA VAL A 32 -5.31 0.60 0.76
C VAL A 32 -5.85 -0.51 -0.16
N ARG A 33 -5.66 -1.78 0.21
CA ARG A 33 -6.19 -2.92 -0.55
C ARG A 33 -7.72 -2.86 -0.68
N GLN A 34 -8.43 -2.58 0.42
CA GLN A 34 -9.89 -2.50 0.41
C GLN A 34 -10.37 -1.33 -0.47
N GLU A 35 -9.75 -0.16 -0.34
CA GLU A 35 -10.10 1.00 -1.17
C GLU A 35 -9.84 0.74 -2.67
N LEU A 36 -8.80 -0.04 -3.01
CA LEU A 36 -8.54 -0.45 -4.39
C LEU A 36 -9.58 -1.43 -4.93
N ILE A 37 -10.14 -2.31 -4.09
CA ILE A 37 -11.25 -3.20 -4.47
C ILE A 37 -12.51 -2.37 -4.73
N GLU A 38 -12.83 -1.43 -3.84
CA GLU A 38 -13.97 -0.51 -4.00
C GLU A 38 -13.86 0.35 -5.26
N LEU A 39 -12.63 0.71 -5.66
CA LEU A 39 -12.33 1.44 -6.90
C LEU A 39 -12.30 0.56 -8.16
N ALA A 40 -12.68 -0.72 -8.06
CA ALA A 40 -12.62 -1.70 -9.15
C ALA A 40 -11.21 -1.81 -9.78
N GLN A 41 -10.17 -1.73 -8.96
CA GLN A 41 -8.75 -1.91 -9.33
C GLN A 41 -8.19 -3.22 -8.76
N PRO A 42 -8.68 -4.40 -9.22
CA PRO A 42 -8.32 -5.70 -8.63
C PRO A 42 -6.83 -6.07 -8.80
N GLU A 43 -6.18 -5.61 -9.86
CA GLU A 43 -4.75 -5.83 -10.09
C GLU A 43 -3.89 -5.10 -9.05
N LEU A 44 -4.26 -3.85 -8.72
CA LEU A 44 -3.58 -3.07 -7.70
C LEU A 44 -3.88 -3.63 -6.30
N ALA A 45 -5.11 -4.10 -6.06
CA ALA A 45 -5.45 -4.78 -4.81
C ALA A 45 -4.63 -6.06 -4.60
N THR A 46 -4.38 -6.83 -5.66
CA THR A 46 -3.49 -8.01 -5.61
C THR A 46 -2.06 -7.61 -5.23
N ARG A 47 -1.53 -6.53 -5.84
CA ARG A 47 -0.21 -5.99 -5.48
C ARG A 47 -0.12 -5.50 -4.04
N ALA A 48 -1.19 -4.90 -3.52
CA ALA A 48 -1.26 -4.52 -2.11
C ALA A 48 -1.24 -5.76 -1.19
N ALA A 49 -1.93 -6.84 -1.54
CA ALA A 49 -1.91 -8.10 -0.79
C ALA A 49 -0.52 -8.75 -0.77
N GLU A 50 0.19 -8.76 -1.91
CA GLU A 50 1.58 -9.23 -2.00
C GLU A 50 2.51 -8.42 -1.08
N ALA A 51 2.31 -7.10 -1.03
CA ALA A 51 3.09 -6.23 -0.17
C ALA A 51 2.82 -6.47 1.33
N VAL A 52 1.58 -6.80 1.73
CA VAL A 52 1.25 -7.23 3.10
C VAL A 52 1.95 -8.56 3.42
N ALA A 53 1.95 -9.51 2.48
CA ALA A 53 2.60 -10.80 2.67
C ALA A 53 4.13 -10.65 2.80
N ALA A 54 4.75 -9.81 1.98
CA ALA A 54 6.18 -9.46 2.08
C ALA A 54 6.51 -8.86 3.44
N LEU A 55 5.69 -7.93 3.91
CA LEU A 55 5.83 -7.31 5.23
C LEU A 55 5.78 -8.34 6.36
N LYS A 56 4.82 -9.27 6.32
CA LYS A 56 4.68 -10.36 7.31
C LYS A 56 5.85 -11.33 7.30
N ARG A 57 6.49 -11.53 6.15
CA ARG A 57 7.71 -12.34 6.00
C ARG A 57 8.99 -11.61 6.44
N GLY A 58 8.90 -10.33 6.80
CA GLY A 58 10.06 -9.50 7.11
C GLY A 58 10.87 -9.08 5.88
N ASP A 59 10.36 -9.29 4.66
CA ASP A 59 11.02 -8.86 3.42
C ASP A 59 10.71 -7.38 3.15
N VAL A 60 11.46 -6.52 3.85
CA VAL A 60 11.34 -5.06 3.75
C VAL A 60 11.71 -4.57 2.34
N ALA A 61 12.57 -5.28 1.61
CA ALA A 61 13.01 -4.89 0.27
C ALA A 61 11.91 -5.14 -0.78
N GLU A 62 11.20 -6.26 -0.68
CA GLU A 62 10.01 -6.55 -1.48
C GLU A 62 8.87 -5.58 -1.15
N PHE A 63 8.61 -5.32 0.14
CA PHE A 63 7.60 -4.35 0.57
C PHE A 63 7.84 -2.95 -0.04
N LYS A 64 9.08 -2.43 0.04
CA LYS A 64 9.44 -1.12 -0.52
C LYS A 64 9.21 -1.06 -2.04
N ARG A 65 9.55 -2.14 -2.76
CA ARG A 65 9.34 -2.24 -4.20
C ARG A 65 7.85 -2.22 -4.56
N SER A 66 7.04 -3.01 -3.88
CA SER A 66 5.60 -3.06 -4.12
C SER A 66 4.90 -1.76 -3.75
N ARG A 67 5.32 -1.08 -2.66
CA ARG A 67 4.83 0.26 -2.31
C ARG A 67 5.13 1.29 -3.40
N ALA A 68 6.37 1.34 -3.88
CA ALA A 68 6.78 2.29 -4.93
C ALA A 68 5.98 2.07 -6.23
N TYR A 69 5.71 0.81 -6.57
CA TYR A 69 4.87 0.45 -7.71
C TYR A 69 3.43 0.98 -7.53
N LEU A 70 2.81 0.76 -6.38
CA LEU A 70 1.46 1.25 -6.08
C LEU A 70 1.40 2.78 -6.15
N GLN A 71 2.38 3.47 -5.57
CA GLN A 71 2.47 4.93 -5.58
C GLN A 71 2.58 5.49 -7.01
N SER A 72 3.42 4.88 -7.86
CA SER A 72 3.51 5.25 -9.27
C SER A 72 2.18 5.04 -10.00
N LYS A 73 1.53 3.88 -9.82
CA LYS A 73 0.26 3.59 -10.52
C LYS A 73 -0.89 4.48 -10.09
N ILE A 74 -1.01 4.81 -8.81
CA ILE A 74 -2.04 5.74 -8.32
C ILE A 74 -1.79 7.16 -8.80
N GLY A 75 -0.53 7.59 -8.87
CA GLY A 75 -0.18 8.88 -9.47
C GLY A 75 -0.64 9.02 -10.92
N HIS A 76 -0.73 7.92 -11.67
CA HIS A 76 -1.21 7.89 -13.06
C HIS A 76 -2.74 7.83 -13.18
N LEU A 77 -3.46 7.52 -12.09
CA LEU A 77 -4.94 7.46 -12.04
C LEU A 77 -5.58 8.80 -11.62
N ARG A 78 -4.76 9.82 -11.36
CA ARG A 78 -5.16 11.14 -10.89
C ARG A 78 -5.59 12.07 -12.02
#